data_AF-A0A383CUV5-F1
#
_entry.id   AF-A0A383CUV5-F1
#
_cell.length_a   1.000
_cell.length_b   1.000
_cell.length_c   1.000
_cell.angle_alpha   90.00
_cell.angle_beta   90.00
_cell.angle_gamma   90.00
#
_symmetry.space_group_name_H-M   'P 1'
#
loop_
_entity.id
_entity.type
_entity.pdbx_description
1 polymer ?
#
loop_
_entity_poly.entity_id
_entity_poly.type
_entity_poly.pdbx_seq_one_letter_code
_entity_poly.pdbx_strand_id
1 'polypeptide(L)'
;WMTPPDLDTRVLVIFAEGKPDKAFWIGCIQDAYMNHMIPGIAASEKTMPQDVKGHHSAGLSKETVYGTDKVPAGEVNRNAWNSSGAGGLYEKISKPIHPFAETLRQQGLIQDVDRGTTTSSARRESPSAVFGISTPGPLDPTAPNVKLGPIDNIEDKQVNRLPGHTFTMDDGDAKGDNQLVRLRTSSGHQILMHDTEGVIYIGNASGESWIQLADNGSVDIYAGGSVAVRSKGNMDFH
;
A
#
# COMPACT_ATOMS: atom_id res chain seq x y z
N TRP A 1 -5.81 8.06 9.92
CA TRP A 1 -4.63 7.73 9.11
C TRP A 1 -3.78 8.97 8.91
N MET A 2 -2.46 8.81 8.88
CA MET A 2 -1.52 9.90 8.67
C MET A 2 -0.99 9.85 7.24
N THR A 3 -1.57 10.68 6.39
CA THR A 3 -1.12 10.88 5.03
C THR A 3 -0.85 12.37 4.82
N PRO A 4 0.35 12.74 4.34
CA PRO A 4 0.60 14.14 4.00
C PRO A 4 -0.35 14.56 2.87
N PRO A 5 -0.79 15.83 2.86
CA PRO A 5 -1.65 16.32 1.79
C PRO A 5 -0.92 16.31 0.46
N ASP A 6 -1.65 16.01 -0.61
CA ASP A 6 -1.20 16.18 -1.99
C ASP A 6 -2.04 17.25 -2.70
N LEU A 7 -1.67 17.60 -3.94
CA LEU A 7 -2.42 18.54 -4.78
C LEU A 7 -3.91 18.16 -4.84
N ASP A 8 -4.77 19.17 -4.81
CA ASP A 8 -6.24 19.03 -4.77
C ASP A 8 -6.80 18.23 -3.57
N THR A 9 -6.03 18.10 -2.48
CA THR A 9 -6.53 17.55 -1.19
C THR A 9 -7.06 18.67 -0.30
N ARG A 10 -8.22 18.44 0.31
CA ARG A 10 -8.80 19.36 1.29
C ARG A 10 -8.14 19.17 2.66
N VAL A 11 -7.68 20.26 3.27
CA VAL A 11 -7.01 20.24 4.57
C VAL A 11 -7.71 21.16 5.58
N LEU A 12 -7.58 20.83 6.86
CA LEU A 12 -7.91 21.72 7.96
C LEU A 12 -6.67 22.57 8.28
N VAL A 13 -6.86 23.89 8.35
CA VAL A 13 -5.83 24.87 8.66
C VAL A 13 -6.20 25.59 9.95
N ILE A 14 -5.25 25.70 10.87
CA ILE A 14 -5.34 26.51 12.08
C ILE A 14 -4.38 27.69 11.98
N PHE A 15 -4.77 28.82 12.54
CA PHE A 15 -3.94 30.02 12.62
C PHE A 15 -3.49 30.24 14.05
N ALA A 16 -2.18 30.21 14.30
CA ALA A 16 -1.67 30.46 15.64
C ALA A 16 -2.01 31.89 16.08
N GLU A 17 -2.57 32.04 17.27
CA GLU A 17 -3.02 33.34 17.82
C GLU A 17 -4.07 34.07 16.94
N GLY A 18 -4.75 33.37 16.03
CA GLY A 18 -5.67 33.98 15.05
C GLY A 18 -4.97 34.83 13.98
N LYS A 19 -3.65 34.72 13.86
CA LYS A 19 -2.83 35.50 12.92
C LYS A 19 -2.77 34.83 11.54
N PRO A 20 -3.27 35.46 10.46
CA PRO A 20 -3.34 34.86 9.13
C PRO A 20 -1.98 34.44 8.54
N ASP A 21 -0.90 35.11 8.94
CA ASP A 21 0.48 34.83 8.54
C ASP A 21 1.10 33.61 9.25
N LYS A 22 0.44 33.05 10.27
CA LYS A 22 0.90 31.90 11.04
C LYS A 22 -0.03 30.69 10.89
N ALA A 23 -0.20 30.26 9.64
CA ALA A 23 -1.03 29.11 9.29
C ALA A 23 -0.29 27.77 9.45
N PHE A 24 -0.97 26.77 10.03
CA PHE A 24 -0.51 25.39 10.13
C PHE A 24 -1.62 24.46 9.65
N TRP A 25 -1.30 23.45 8.85
CA TRP A 25 -2.26 22.39 8.54
C TRP A 25 -2.21 21.33 9.65
N ILE A 26 -3.38 20.81 10.05
CA ILE A 26 -3.51 19.85 11.16
C ILE A 26 -4.12 18.52 10.75
N GLY A 27 -4.62 18.41 9.52
CA GLY A 27 -5.13 17.16 9.00
C GLY A 27 -5.74 17.28 7.61
N CYS A 28 -5.83 16.13 6.94
CA CYS A 28 -6.50 15.98 5.65
C CYS A 28 -7.96 15.58 5.87
N ILE A 29 -8.87 16.27 5.21
CA ILE A 29 -10.29 15.91 5.18
C ILE A 29 -10.45 14.74 4.22
N GLN A 30 -11.03 13.66 4.71
CA GLN A 30 -11.24 12.45 3.92
C GLN A 30 -12.45 12.67 2.99
N ASP A 31 -12.23 12.54 1.69
CA ASP A 31 -13.30 12.57 0.70
C ASP A 31 -14.12 11.27 0.77
N ALA A 32 -15.40 11.35 0.43
CA ALA A 32 -16.22 10.15 0.29
C ALA A 32 -15.63 9.24 -0.80
N TYR A 33 -15.75 7.93 -0.61
CA TYR A 33 -15.34 6.93 -1.61
C TYR A 33 -13.84 6.91 -1.96
N MET A 34 -12.97 7.40 -1.07
CA MET A 34 -11.49 7.32 -1.18
C MET A 34 -10.88 6.53 -0.01
N ASN A 35 -9.56 6.30 -0.11
CA ASN A 35 -8.68 5.77 0.93
C ASN A 35 -8.71 4.24 1.09
N HIS A 36 -9.01 3.52 0.02
CA HIS A 36 -8.89 2.06 0.05
C HIS A 36 -7.44 1.58 0.12
N MET A 37 -6.52 2.27 -0.53
CA MET A 37 -5.10 1.96 -0.52
C MET A 37 -4.44 2.29 0.83
N ILE A 38 -5.05 3.14 1.66
CA ILE A 38 -4.44 3.61 2.92
C ILE A 38 -4.88 2.71 4.08
N PRO A 39 -4.00 2.35 5.02
CA PRO A 39 -2.55 2.53 4.99
C PRO A 39 -1.80 1.33 4.39
N GLY A 40 -2.45 0.18 4.25
CA GLY A 40 -1.82 -1.11 3.98
C GLY A 40 -1.65 -1.49 2.51
N ILE A 41 -2.09 -0.65 1.57
CA ILE A 41 -2.23 -0.97 0.14
C ILE A 41 -3.12 -2.22 -0.03
N ALA A 42 -4.35 -2.11 0.45
CA ALA A 42 -5.25 -3.25 0.54
C ALA A 42 -5.54 -3.88 -0.82
N ALA A 43 -5.65 -5.22 -0.81
CA ALA A 43 -6.00 -6.01 -1.96
C ALA A 43 -7.52 -6.15 -2.11
N SER A 44 -7.97 -6.19 -3.35
CA SER A 44 -9.39 -6.27 -3.71
C SER A 44 -9.56 -7.13 -4.96
N GLU A 45 -10.64 -7.91 -5.00
CA GLU A 45 -11.05 -8.66 -6.20
C GLU A 45 -11.60 -7.74 -7.29
N LYS A 46 -12.16 -6.59 -6.89
CA LYS A 46 -12.72 -5.58 -7.80
C LYS A 46 -11.64 -4.65 -8.33
N THR A 47 -10.71 -5.21 -9.07
CA THR A 47 -9.65 -4.49 -9.78
C THR A 47 -9.77 -4.68 -11.29
N MET A 48 -9.37 -3.66 -12.05
CA MET A 48 -9.38 -3.73 -13.50
C MET A 48 -8.25 -4.66 -13.97
N PRO A 49 -8.50 -5.61 -14.89
CA PRO A 49 -7.45 -6.45 -15.44
C PRO A 49 -6.44 -5.59 -16.21
N GLN A 50 -5.15 -5.74 -15.89
CA GLN A 50 -4.02 -5.09 -16.55
C GLN A 50 -2.90 -6.11 -16.77
N ASP A 51 -2.14 -5.98 -17.85
CA ASP A 51 -0.87 -6.71 -18.01
C ASP A 51 0.21 -6.16 -17.07
N VAL A 52 1.37 -6.84 -17.05
CA VAL A 52 2.56 -6.46 -16.25
C VAL A 52 3.08 -5.05 -16.58
N LYS A 53 2.71 -4.48 -17.73
CA LYS A 53 3.08 -3.13 -18.17
C LYS A 53 1.97 -2.09 -17.93
N GLY A 54 0.87 -2.48 -17.29
CA GLY A 54 -0.26 -1.60 -16.97
C GLY A 54 -1.24 -1.39 -18.14
N HIS A 55 -1.15 -2.16 -19.22
CA HIS A 55 -2.08 -2.06 -20.35
C HIS A 55 -3.33 -2.92 -20.14
N HIS A 56 -4.50 -2.34 -20.43
CA HIS A 56 -5.75 -3.08 -20.55
C HIS A 56 -5.80 -3.76 -21.92
N SER A 57 -5.64 -5.08 -21.97
CA SER A 57 -5.88 -5.87 -23.18
C SER A 57 -7.08 -6.79 -23.00
N ALA A 58 -7.95 -6.84 -24.01
CA ALA A 58 -9.08 -7.76 -24.04
C ALA A 58 -8.57 -9.21 -23.96
N GLY A 59 -9.00 -9.96 -22.95
CA GLY A 59 -8.62 -11.37 -22.74
C GLY A 59 -7.56 -11.64 -21.67
N LEU A 60 -7.00 -10.60 -21.03
CA LEU A 60 -6.15 -10.80 -19.84
C LEU A 60 -7.02 -11.04 -18.60
N SER A 61 -6.83 -12.17 -17.92
CA SER A 61 -7.35 -12.39 -16.57
C SER A 61 -6.27 -12.13 -15.53
N LYS A 62 -6.69 -11.73 -14.32
CA LYS A 62 -5.77 -11.49 -13.20
C LYS A 62 -5.11 -12.79 -12.77
N GLU A 63 -5.81 -13.91 -12.87
CA GLU A 63 -5.28 -15.24 -12.61
C GLU A 63 -4.17 -15.64 -13.57
N THR A 64 -4.26 -15.27 -14.87
CA THR A 64 -3.17 -15.57 -15.80
C THR A 64 -1.89 -14.77 -15.48
N VAL A 65 -2.04 -13.55 -14.97
CA VAL A 65 -0.90 -12.65 -14.70
C VAL A 65 -0.30 -12.85 -13.30
N TYR A 66 -1.16 -12.93 -12.28
CA TYR A 66 -0.78 -12.96 -10.86
C TYR A 66 -1.09 -14.30 -10.18
N GLY A 67 -1.85 -15.19 -10.82
CA GLY A 67 -2.32 -16.44 -10.23
C GLY A 67 -3.38 -16.26 -9.13
N THR A 68 -3.84 -15.02 -8.91
CA THR A 68 -4.92 -14.70 -7.97
C THR A 68 -5.73 -13.52 -8.50
N ASP A 69 -6.98 -13.49 -8.08
CA ASP A 69 -7.92 -12.43 -8.38
C ASP A 69 -7.84 -11.26 -7.37
N LYS A 70 -7.30 -11.54 -6.17
CA LYS A 70 -7.18 -10.60 -5.05
C LYS A 70 -5.80 -9.93 -5.10
N VAL A 71 -5.74 -8.77 -5.74
CA VAL A 71 -4.50 -8.03 -5.95
C VAL A 71 -4.54 -6.64 -5.28
N PRO A 72 -3.38 -6.09 -4.86
CA PRO A 72 -3.30 -4.72 -4.32
C PRO A 72 -4.00 -3.71 -5.23
N ALA A 73 -4.89 -2.91 -4.65
CA ALA A 73 -5.70 -1.95 -5.38
C ALA A 73 -5.22 -0.52 -5.14
N GLY A 74 -5.12 0.26 -6.22
CA GLY A 74 -4.87 1.68 -6.16
C GLY A 74 -6.15 2.49 -5.94
N GLU A 75 -5.97 3.79 -5.70
CA GLU A 75 -7.10 4.71 -5.62
C GLU A 75 -7.74 4.96 -6.99
N VAL A 76 -9.06 5.12 -6.98
CA VAL A 76 -9.84 5.47 -8.17
C VAL A 76 -9.75 6.96 -8.45
N ASN A 77 -9.67 7.33 -9.72
CA ASN A 77 -9.73 8.74 -10.11
C ASN A 77 -11.10 9.33 -9.74
N ARG A 78 -11.11 10.46 -9.03
CA ARG A 78 -12.34 11.16 -8.60
C ARG A 78 -13.29 11.47 -9.76
N ASN A 79 -12.75 11.74 -10.96
CA ASN A 79 -13.56 12.00 -12.15
C ASN A 79 -14.24 10.74 -12.70
N ALA A 80 -13.68 9.55 -12.42
CA ALA A 80 -14.28 8.29 -12.87
C ALA A 80 -15.61 8.00 -12.17
N TRP A 81 -15.85 8.53 -10.97
CA TRP A 81 -17.10 8.36 -10.24
C TRP A 81 -18.31 8.92 -10.99
N ASN A 82 -18.14 10.07 -11.64
CA ASN A 82 -19.20 10.72 -12.40
C ASN A 82 -19.48 9.99 -13.73
N SER A 83 -18.47 9.33 -14.29
CA SER A 83 -18.55 8.65 -15.59
C SER A 83 -19.02 7.20 -15.52
N SER A 84 -19.04 6.59 -14.33
CA SER A 84 -19.23 5.13 -14.18
C SER A 84 -20.67 4.65 -14.40
N GLY A 85 -21.67 5.53 -14.54
CA GLY A 85 -23.08 5.14 -14.59
C GLY A 85 -23.59 4.34 -13.37
N ALA A 86 -22.72 4.11 -12.37
CA ALA A 86 -22.88 3.15 -11.29
C ALA A 86 -23.62 3.72 -10.07
N GLY A 87 -24.52 4.69 -10.28
CA GLY A 87 -25.40 5.23 -9.24
C GLY A 87 -24.70 5.60 -7.92
N GLY A 88 -23.43 6.03 -7.96
CA GLY A 88 -22.66 6.41 -6.78
C GLY A 88 -22.22 5.27 -5.85
N LEU A 89 -22.36 3.99 -6.25
CA LEU A 89 -21.95 2.86 -5.42
C LEU A 89 -20.46 2.55 -5.62
N TYR A 90 -19.62 3.08 -4.73
CA TYR A 90 -18.18 2.83 -4.67
C TYR A 90 -17.78 1.36 -4.79
N GLU A 91 -18.55 0.48 -4.17
CA GLU A 91 -18.32 -0.96 -4.19
C GLU A 91 -18.44 -1.59 -5.59
N LYS A 92 -19.01 -0.89 -6.58
CA LYS A 92 -19.14 -1.41 -7.95
C LYS A 92 -18.04 -0.92 -8.89
N ILE A 93 -17.21 0.02 -8.45
CA ILE A 93 -16.16 0.60 -9.28
C ILE A 93 -14.92 -0.27 -9.20
N SER A 94 -14.51 -0.81 -10.34
CA SER A 94 -13.24 -1.52 -10.47
C SER A 94 -12.09 -0.56 -10.24
N LYS A 95 -11.21 -0.89 -9.29
CA LYS A 95 -10.06 -0.08 -8.92
C LYS A 95 -8.87 -0.37 -9.85
N PRO A 96 -7.96 0.57 -10.11
CA PRO A 96 -6.71 0.24 -10.78
C PRO A 96 -5.89 -0.74 -9.93
N ILE A 97 -5.08 -1.59 -10.57
CA ILE A 97 -4.11 -2.42 -9.86
C ILE A 97 -2.96 -1.53 -9.39
N HIS A 98 -2.59 -1.63 -8.12
CA HIS A 98 -1.45 -0.88 -7.60
C HIS A 98 -0.13 -1.52 -8.09
N PRO A 99 0.89 -0.74 -8.49
CA PRO A 99 2.18 -1.29 -8.98
C PRO A 99 2.86 -2.28 -8.03
N PHE A 100 2.58 -2.18 -6.73
CA PHE A 100 3.05 -3.12 -5.71
C PHE A 100 2.60 -4.58 -5.93
N ALA A 101 1.54 -4.81 -6.71
CA ALA A 101 1.15 -6.16 -7.13
C ALA A 101 2.30 -6.88 -7.85
N GLU A 102 3.06 -6.17 -8.68
CA GLU A 102 4.21 -6.72 -9.39
C GLU A 102 5.38 -7.02 -8.43
N THR A 103 5.61 -6.15 -7.45
CA THR A 103 6.61 -6.38 -6.39
C THR A 103 6.28 -7.66 -5.61
N LEU A 104 5.04 -7.84 -5.16
CA LEU A 104 4.63 -9.06 -4.47
C LEU A 104 4.72 -10.29 -5.38
N ARG A 105 4.45 -10.14 -6.69
CA ARG A 105 4.58 -11.24 -7.66
C ARG A 105 6.03 -11.67 -7.78
N GLN A 106 6.97 -10.73 -7.88
CA GLN A 106 8.40 -11.01 -7.92
C GLN A 106 8.91 -11.65 -6.61
N GLN A 107 8.36 -11.23 -5.47
CA GLN A 107 8.67 -11.81 -4.16
C GLN A 107 8.07 -13.21 -3.94
N GLY A 108 7.17 -13.68 -4.82
CA GLY A 108 6.41 -14.91 -4.60
C GLY A 108 5.31 -14.79 -3.53
N LEU A 109 4.96 -13.57 -3.11
CA LEU A 109 4.01 -13.29 -2.03
C LEU A 109 2.63 -12.82 -2.53
N ILE A 110 2.40 -12.72 -3.85
CA ILE A 110 1.14 -12.16 -4.37
C ILE A 110 -0.09 -13.02 -4.04
N GLN A 111 0.07 -14.34 -3.89
CA GLN A 111 -1.00 -15.25 -3.49
C GLN A 111 -1.05 -15.48 -1.97
N ASP A 112 -0.03 -15.01 -1.27
CA ASP A 112 0.11 -15.15 0.16
C ASP A 112 -0.72 -14.05 0.85
N VAL A 113 -1.72 -14.47 1.61
CA VAL A 113 -2.64 -13.56 2.31
C VAL A 113 -2.15 -13.18 3.71
N ASP A 114 -1.08 -13.82 4.18
CA ASP A 114 -0.54 -13.65 5.53
C ASP A 114 0.66 -12.69 5.46
N ARG A 115 1.65 -13.06 4.66
CA ARG A 115 2.92 -12.33 4.47
C ARG A 115 2.88 -11.30 3.35
N GLY A 116 1.97 -11.50 2.39
CA GLY A 116 1.92 -10.71 1.17
C GLY A 116 0.77 -9.71 1.14
N THR A 117 -0.25 -10.06 0.37
CA THR A 117 -1.46 -9.26 0.22
C THR A 117 -2.17 -9.12 1.56
N THR A 118 -2.88 -8.00 1.76
CA THR A 118 -3.65 -7.77 2.98
C THR A 118 -4.91 -7.00 2.64
N THR A 119 -5.93 -7.08 3.49
CA THR A 119 -7.13 -6.26 3.37
C THR A 119 -7.07 -4.99 4.22
N SER A 120 -5.97 -4.73 4.95
CA SER A 120 -5.78 -3.57 5.84
C SER A 120 -6.03 -2.23 5.14
N SER A 121 -7.23 -1.69 5.32
CA SER A 121 -7.71 -0.49 4.67
C SER A 121 -8.52 0.37 5.62
N ALA A 122 -8.42 1.68 5.45
CA ALA A 122 -9.29 2.66 6.08
C ALA A 122 -10.78 2.43 5.79
N ARG A 123 -11.07 1.69 4.71
CA ARG A 123 -12.43 1.36 4.26
C ARG A 123 -12.81 -0.11 4.45
N ARG A 124 -11.97 -0.94 5.09
CA ARG A 124 -12.28 -2.36 5.26
C ARG A 124 -13.56 -2.55 6.09
N GLU A 125 -13.71 -1.76 7.15
CA GLU A 125 -14.91 -1.73 8.00
C GLU A 125 -15.20 -0.32 8.52
N SER A 126 -16.39 -0.16 9.12
CA SER A 126 -16.83 1.11 9.72
C SER A 126 -17.43 0.84 11.10
N PRO A 127 -16.83 1.33 12.20
CA PRO A 127 -15.56 2.07 12.28
C PRO A 127 -14.35 1.18 11.94
N SER A 128 -13.29 1.77 11.38
CA SER A 128 -12.09 1.02 10.98
C SER A 128 -11.21 0.66 12.19
N ALA A 129 -10.75 -0.59 12.20
CA ALA A 129 -9.77 -1.15 13.13
C ALA A 129 -8.32 -1.00 12.59
N VAL A 130 -8.14 -0.29 11.49
CA VAL A 130 -6.85 -0.11 10.82
C VAL A 130 -6.38 1.32 11.01
N PHE A 131 -5.13 1.49 11.45
CA PHE A 131 -4.47 2.79 11.51
C PHE A 131 -3.07 2.71 10.90
N GLY A 132 -2.52 3.85 10.49
CA GLY A 132 -1.19 3.85 9.91
C GLY A 132 -0.74 5.17 9.33
N ILE A 133 0.50 5.15 8.83
CA ILE A 133 1.22 6.24 8.21
C ILE A 133 1.58 5.82 6.80
N SER A 134 1.27 6.66 5.81
CA SER A 134 1.72 6.46 4.42
C SER A 134 2.46 7.70 3.96
N THR A 135 3.67 7.50 3.46
CA THR A 135 4.47 8.58 2.86
C THR A 135 4.10 8.71 1.37
N PRO A 136 4.28 9.89 0.75
CA PRO A 136 3.78 10.15 -0.59
C PRO A 136 4.67 9.54 -1.68
N GLY A 137 5.90 9.14 -1.33
CA GLY A 137 6.90 8.67 -2.28
C GLY A 137 7.56 9.79 -3.10
N PRO A 138 8.65 9.48 -3.82
CA PRO A 138 9.37 10.44 -4.65
C PRO A 138 8.58 10.77 -5.92
N LEU A 139 8.87 11.93 -6.54
CA LEU A 139 8.30 12.28 -7.84
C LEU A 139 8.79 11.30 -8.92
N ASP A 140 7.91 10.90 -9.85
CA ASP A 140 8.22 9.97 -10.93
C ASP A 140 8.81 10.70 -12.15
N PRO A 141 10.13 10.60 -12.41
CA PRO A 141 10.80 11.34 -13.48
C PRO A 141 10.36 10.94 -14.89
N THR A 142 9.63 9.83 -15.03
CA THR A 142 9.14 9.34 -16.32
C THR A 142 7.75 9.86 -16.65
N ALA A 143 7.04 10.44 -15.67
CA ALA A 143 5.70 10.95 -15.84
C ALA A 143 5.67 12.30 -16.57
N PRO A 144 4.61 12.59 -17.33
CA PRO A 144 4.48 13.87 -18.01
C PRO A 144 4.33 15.02 -17.01
N ASN A 145 4.90 16.17 -17.36
CA ASN A 145 4.68 17.41 -16.62
C ASN A 145 3.24 17.91 -16.80
N VAL A 146 2.72 18.54 -15.75
CA VAL A 146 1.43 19.20 -15.73
C VAL A 146 1.64 20.68 -15.45
N LYS A 147 0.88 21.51 -16.15
CA LYS A 147 0.84 22.96 -15.96
C LYS A 147 0.16 23.29 -14.64
N LEU A 148 0.92 23.82 -13.68
CA LEU A 148 0.43 24.13 -12.35
C LEU A 148 0.99 25.48 -11.86
N GLY A 149 0.13 26.29 -11.28
CA GLY A 149 0.51 27.55 -10.65
C GLY A 149 -0.65 28.52 -10.57
N PRO A 150 -0.42 29.71 -9.97
CA PRO A 150 -1.33 30.85 -10.09
C PRO A 150 -1.61 31.18 -11.56
N ILE A 151 -2.76 31.80 -11.86
CA ILE A 151 -3.19 32.16 -13.22
C ILE A 151 -2.10 32.95 -13.98
N ASP A 152 -1.36 33.74 -13.23
CA ASP A 152 -0.31 34.67 -13.61
C ASP A 152 1.10 34.06 -13.65
N ASN A 153 1.30 32.85 -13.11
CA ASN A 153 2.58 32.13 -13.17
C ASN A 153 2.39 30.61 -13.22
N ILE A 154 1.94 30.12 -14.38
CA ILE A 154 1.79 28.69 -14.64
C ILE A 154 3.14 28.10 -15.02
N GLU A 155 3.60 27.12 -14.25
CA GLU A 155 4.86 26.39 -14.51
C GLU A 155 4.57 24.94 -14.88
N ASP A 156 5.41 24.37 -15.75
CA ASP A 156 5.38 22.93 -16.01
C ASP A 156 6.05 22.19 -14.85
N LYS A 157 5.26 21.44 -14.07
CA LYS A 157 5.73 20.70 -12.90
C LYS A 157 5.39 19.23 -12.99
N GLN A 158 6.32 18.40 -12.52
CA GLN A 158 6.10 16.98 -12.33
C GLN A 158 5.30 16.76 -11.04
N VAL A 159 4.13 16.14 -11.15
CA VAL A 159 3.20 15.95 -10.02
C VAL A 159 3.01 14.49 -9.63
N ASN A 160 3.21 13.56 -10.56
CA ASN A 160 3.06 12.13 -10.30
C ASN A 160 4.19 11.61 -9.40
N ARG A 161 3.85 10.63 -8.57
CA ARG A 161 4.77 10.02 -7.60
C ARG A 161 4.86 8.51 -7.77
N LEU A 162 6.03 7.98 -7.45
CA LEU A 162 6.23 6.55 -7.23
C LEU A 162 5.67 6.16 -5.85
N PRO A 163 5.43 4.87 -5.59
CA PRO A 163 4.95 4.40 -4.29
C PRO A 163 5.81 4.88 -3.11
N GLY A 164 5.17 5.16 -1.98
CA GLY A 164 5.84 5.52 -0.73
C GLY A 164 5.98 4.36 0.26
N HIS A 165 6.64 4.63 1.38
CA HIS A 165 6.70 3.75 2.55
C HIS A 165 5.36 3.74 3.31
N THR A 166 5.06 2.61 3.96
CA THR A 166 3.88 2.48 4.82
C THR A 166 4.23 1.88 6.18
N PHE A 167 3.55 2.36 7.21
CA PHE A 167 3.49 1.76 8.53
C PHE A 167 2.02 1.50 8.85
N THR A 168 1.65 0.25 9.06
CA THR A 168 0.27 -0.21 9.23
C THR A 168 0.14 -0.94 10.56
N MET A 169 -0.90 -0.61 11.31
CA MET A 169 -1.35 -1.30 12.51
C MET A 169 -2.80 -1.68 12.28
N ASP A 170 -3.10 -2.96 12.43
CA ASP A 170 -4.38 -3.55 12.11
C ASP A 170 -4.81 -4.45 13.26
N ASP A 171 -5.89 -4.07 13.94
CA ASP A 171 -6.43 -4.82 15.08
C ASP A 171 -7.30 -6.02 14.65
N GLY A 172 -7.30 -6.36 13.36
CA GLY A 172 -8.03 -7.47 12.78
C GLY A 172 -9.37 -7.06 12.16
N ASP A 173 -9.87 -7.88 11.25
CA ASP A 173 -11.18 -7.72 10.65
C ASP A 173 -12.32 -8.26 11.54
N ALA A 174 -13.55 -8.24 11.04
CA ALA A 174 -14.73 -8.69 11.81
C ALA A 174 -14.67 -10.16 12.26
N LYS A 175 -13.81 -10.98 11.67
CA LYS A 175 -13.57 -12.38 12.06
C LYS A 175 -12.34 -12.54 12.96
N GLY A 176 -11.56 -11.48 13.15
CA GLY A 176 -10.26 -11.52 13.84
C GLY A 176 -9.10 -11.87 12.91
N ASP A 177 -9.32 -11.91 11.60
CA ASP A 177 -8.25 -12.17 10.62
C ASP A 177 -7.45 -10.89 10.36
N ASN A 178 -6.22 -10.99 9.84
CA ASN A 178 -5.37 -9.83 9.51
C ASN A 178 -5.01 -8.93 10.72
N GLN A 179 -4.95 -9.47 11.94
CA GLN A 179 -4.41 -8.74 13.08
C GLN A 179 -2.88 -8.68 12.96
N LEU A 180 -2.34 -7.51 12.65
CA LEU A 180 -0.92 -7.35 12.31
C LEU A 180 -0.37 -5.94 12.51
N VAL A 181 0.95 -5.87 12.64
CA VAL A 181 1.74 -4.65 12.50
C VAL A 181 2.76 -4.84 11.38
N ARG A 182 2.81 -3.88 10.44
CA ARG A 182 3.65 -3.97 9.26
C ARG A 182 4.34 -2.66 8.94
N LEU A 183 5.66 -2.72 8.79
CA LEU A 183 6.48 -1.66 8.19
C LEU A 183 6.92 -2.11 6.80
N ARG A 184 6.67 -1.28 5.79
CA ARG A 184 7.02 -1.58 4.40
C ARG A 184 7.67 -0.38 3.72
N THR A 185 8.74 -0.63 2.97
CA THR A 185 9.37 0.41 2.14
C THR A 185 8.65 0.60 0.80
N SER A 186 8.88 1.73 0.14
CA SER A 186 8.39 1.98 -1.23
C SER A 186 8.79 0.90 -2.24
N SER A 187 9.97 0.31 -2.09
CA SER A 187 10.46 -0.79 -2.92
C SER A 187 9.92 -2.17 -2.53
N GLY A 188 9.33 -2.33 -1.34
CA GLY A 188 8.74 -3.59 -0.87
C GLY A 188 9.55 -4.40 0.14
N HIS A 189 10.62 -3.87 0.74
CA HIS A 189 11.18 -4.49 1.95
C HIS A 189 10.11 -4.46 3.05
N GLN A 190 10.03 -5.51 3.85
CA GLN A 190 9.01 -5.59 4.89
C GLN A 190 9.50 -6.18 6.20
N ILE A 191 8.91 -5.66 7.28
CA ILE A 191 8.89 -6.25 8.61
C ILE A 191 7.41 -6.39 8.97
N LEU A 192 7.00 -7.61 9.27
CA LEU A 192 5.63 -7.97 9.59
C LEU A 192 5.63 -8.77 10.90
N MET A 193 4.71 -8.40 11.80
CA MET A 193 4.31 -9.18 12.96
C MET A 193 2.82 -9.44 12.79
N HIS A 194 2.41 -10.69 12.70
CA HIS A 194 1.05 -11.09 12.41
C HIS A 194 0.52 -11.95 13.56
N ASP A 195 -0.42 -11.40 14.33
CA ASP A 195 -0.94 -12.02 15.55
C ASP A 195 -1.89 -13.17 15.21
N THR A 196 -2.77 -13.01 14.21
CA THR A 196 -3.69 -14.09 13.78
C THR A 196 -2.92 -15.35 13.31
N GLU A 197 -1.89 -15.16 12.48
CA GLU A 197 -1.11 -16.25 11.90
C GLU A 197 0.08 -16.68 12.78
N GLY A 198 0.36 -15.93 13.85
CA GLY A 198 1.46 -16.22 14.76
C GLY A 198 2.86 -16.13 14.13
N VAL A 199 3.05 -15.25 13.13
CA VAL A 199 4.33 -15.14 12.40
C VAL A 199 4.98 -13.78 12.53
N ILE A 200 6.31 -13.79 12.70
CA ILE A 200 7.17 -12.63 12.46
C ILE A 200 7.91 -12.88 11.15
N TYR A 201 7.80 -11.96 10.20
CA TYR A 201 8.42 -12.08 8.88
C TYR A 201 9.25 -10.83 8.56
N ILE A 202 10.49 -11.03 8.12
CA ILE A 202 11.36 -9.97 7.61
C ILE A 202 11.85 -10.39 6.23
N GLY A 203 11.53 -9.60 5.21
CA GLY A 203 11.86 -9.93 3.82
C GLY A 203 12.38 -8.72 3.04
N ASN A 204 13.29 -8.98 2.10
CA ASN A 204 13.78 -7.95 1.20
C ASN A 204 12.83 -7.72 0.00
N ALA A 205 13.00 -6.58 -0.68
CA ALA A 205 12.17 -6.19 -1.81
C ALA A 205 12.19 -7.19 -2.98
N SER A 206 13.30 -7.91 -3.18
CA SER A 206 13.42 -8.86 -4.29
C SER A 206 12.84 -10.25 -4.00
N GLY A 207 12.55 -10.58 -2.74
CA GLY A 207 12.16 -11.93 -2.32
C GLY A 207 13.31 -12.93 -2.21
N GLU A 208 14.55 -12.50 -2.52
CA GLU A 208 15.74 -13.37 -2.53
C GLU A 208 16.30 -13.65 -1.13
N SER A 209 15.80 -12.95 -0.10
CA SER A 209 16.22 -13.19 1.28
C SER A 209 15.12 -12.83 2.25
N TRP A 210 14.80 -13.76 3.15
CA TRP A 210 13.84 -13.54 4.21
C TRP A 210 14.11 -14.46 5.41
N ILE A 211 13.59 -14.06 6.56
CA ILE A 211 13.53 -14.86 7.78
C ILE A 211 12.10 -14.82 8.32
N GLN A 212 11.63 -15.97 8.79
CA GLN A 212 10.33 -16.13 9.42
C GLN A 212 10.49 -16.85 10.76
N LEU A 213 9.77 -16.38 11.76
CA LEU A 213 9.62 -17.02 13.06
C LEU A 213 8.14 -17.36 13.22
N ALA A 214 7.81 -18.64 13.37
CA ALA A 214 6.44 -19.11 13.52
C ALA A 214 6.09 -19.45 14.97
N ASP A 215 4.80 -19.47 15.28
CA ASP A 215 4.24 -19.78 16.61
C ASP A 215 4.48 -21.22 17.06
N ASN A 216 4.66 -22.14 16.12
CA ASN A 216 5.03 -23.53 16.37
C ASN A 216 6.51 -23.71 16.75
N GLY A 217 7.28 -22.60 16.83
CA GLY A 217 8.70 -22.59 17.16
C GLY A 217 9.63 -22.80 15.97
N SER A 218 9.12 -22.92 14.73
CA SER A 218 9.96 -22.98 13.54
C SER A 218 10.61 -21.63 13.26
N VAL A 219 11.86 -21.71 12.80
CA VAL A 219 12.59 -20.57 12.24
C VAL A 219 13.01 -20.95 10.83
N ASP A 220 12.45 -20.24 9.86
CA ASP A 220 12.70 -20.47 8.45
C ASP A 220 13.58 -19.34 7.91
N ILE A 221 14.71 -19.70 7.29
CA ILE A 221 15.66 -18.75 6.70
C ILE A 221 15.85 -19.11 5.23
N TYR A 222 15.59 -18.15 4.36
CA TYR A 222 15.85 -18.27 2.93
C TYR A 222 16.88 -17.24 2.48
N ALA A 223 17.84 -17.70 1.68
CA ALA A 223 18.78 -16.85 0.96
C ALA A 223 19.10 -17.48 -0.40
N GLY A 224 18.70 -16.83 -1.49
CA GLY A 224 18.96 -17.31 -2.86
C GLY A 224 20.44 -17.30 -3.26
N GLY A 225 21.26 -16.50 -2.56
CA GLY A 225 22.71 -16.40 -2.79
C GLY A 225 23.54 -17.29 -1.87
N SER A 226 23.88 -16.79 -0.68
CA SER A 226 24.67 -17.51 0.32
C SER A 226 24.29 -17.10 1.74
N VAL A 227 24.41 -18.02 2.68
CA VAL A 227 24.28 -17.76 4.12
C VAL A 227 25.66 -17.93 4.75
N ALA A 228 26.15 -16.88 5.42
CA ALA A 228 27.40 -16.92 6.17
C ALA A 228 27.13 -16.67 7.65
N VAL A 229 27.30 -17.70 8.47
CA VAL A 229 27.12 -17.60 9.92
C VAL A 229 28.48 -17.63 10.60
N ARG A 230 28.75 -16.67 11.48
CA ARG A 230 30.02 -16.55 12.21
C ARG A 230 29.73 -16.31 13.69
N SER A 231 30.35 -17.10 14.57
CA SER A 231 30.33 -16.89 16.02
C SER A 231 31.75 -16.68 16.52
N LYS A 232 31.94 -15.71 17.42
CA LYS A 232 33.21 -15.53 18.16
C LYS A 232 33.32 -16.51 19.33
N GLY A 233 32.18 -16.96 19.87
CA GLY A 233 32.09 -17.94 20.93
C GLY A 233 31.76 -19.31 20.34
N ASN A 234 30.63 -19.88 20.77
CA ASN A 234 30.16 -21.18 20.32
C ASN A 234 28.97 -21.05 19.36
N MET A 235 28.67 -22.16 18.68
CA MET A 235 27.46 -22.38 17.90
C MET A 235 26.99 -23.80 18.20
N ASP A 236 25.90 -23.90 18.95
CA ASP A 236 25.41 -25.16 19.47
C ASP A 236 24.25 -25.68 18.61
N PHE A 237 24.36 -26.93 18.16
CA PHE A 237 23.31 -27.65 17.45
C PHE A 237 22.97 -28.90 18.28
N HIS A 238 21.70 -29.05 18.65
CA HIS A 238 21.21 -30.16 19.48
C HIS A 238 20.10 -30.93 18.76
#